data_AF-A0A6G3TGS7-F1
#
_entry.id   AF-A0A6G3TGS7-F1
#
_cell.length_a   1.000
_cell.length_b   1.000
_cell.length_c   1.000
_cell.angle_alpha   90.00
_cell.angle_beta   90.00
_cell.angle_gamma   90.00
#
_symmetry.space_group_name_H-M   'P 1'
#
loop_
_entity.id
_entity.type
_entity.pdbx_description
1 polymer ?
#
loop_
_entity_poly.entity_id
_entity_poly.type
_entity_poly.pdbx_seq_one_letter_code
_entity_poly.pdbx_strand_id
1 'polypeptide(L)'
;GLSAQLAREEAQARPAAAGATSPTPQPGAGTGPDAALWDDRALPLLPLQPPRTGREILTAHITAMVCCAAMDTAGAAPGLDWLDGPSLLFDGARSADLAPSVLSLVETGDPGPLRAWMTDLGIRPEKPVRLV
;
A
#
# COMPACT_ATOMS: atom_id res chain seq x y z
N GLY A 1 13.88 18.55 -10.01
CA GLY A 1 13.62 17.39 -9.14
C GLY A 1 12.88 16.33 -9.92
N LEU A 2 12.99 15.06 -9.52
CA LEU A 2 12.40 13.92 -10.24
C LEU A 2 10.89 14.08 -10.48
N SER A 3 10.16 14.70 -9.55
CA SER A 3 8.73 15.01 -9.68
C SER A 3 8.41 15.89 -10.90
N ALA A 4 9.29 16.84 -11.24
CA ALA A 4 9.11 17.72 -12.40
C ALA A 4 9.51 17.07 -13.74
N GLN A 5 10.24 15.95 -13.67
CA GLN A 5 10.58 15.14 -14.84
C GLN A 5 9.45 14.15 -15.13
N LEU A 6 8.91 13.51 -14.09
CA LEU A 6 7.74 12.63 -14.17
C LEU A 6 6.50 13.36 -14.74
N ALA A 7 6.22 14.57 -14.25
CA ALA A 7 5.10 15.37 -14.75
C ALA A 7 5.22 15.75 -16.24
N ARG A 8 6.44 15.88 -16.76
CA ARG A 8 6.69 16.15 -18.19
C ARG A 8 6.48 14.90 -19.05
N GLU A 9 6.87 13.75 -18.54
CA GLU A 9 6.72 12.48 -19.22
C GLU A 9 5.24 12.06 -19.31
N GLU A 10 4.47 12.22 -18.22
CA GLU A 10 3.01 12.00 -18.23
C GLU A 10 2.27 12.94 -19.18
N ALA A 11 2.70 14.20 -19.28
CA ALA A 11 2.13 15.16 -20.21
C ALA A 11 2.41 14.79 -21.68
N GLN A 12 3.57 14.20 -21.97
CA GLN A 12 3.92 13.68 -23.31
C GLN A 12 3.22 12.36 -23.63
N ALA A 13 2.97 11.53 -22.63
CA ALA A 13 2.32 10.22 -22.80
C ALA A 13 0.80 10.30 -23.00
N ARG A 14 0.17 11.47 -22.76
CA ARG A 14 -1.27 11.63 -22.94
C ARG A 14 -1.57 11.86 -24.43
N PRO A 15 -2.14 10.87 -25.15
CA PRO A 15 -2.56 11.11 -26.52
C PRO A 15 -3.66 12.17 -26.50
N ALA A 16 -3.60 13.10 -27.46
CA ALA A 16 -4.61 14.12 -27.65
C ALA A 16 -5.95 13.46 -27.95
N ALA A 17 -6.77 13.24 -26.92
CA ALA A 17 -8.18 12.91 -27.07
C ALA A 17 -8.92 14.18 -27.51
N ALA A 18 -8.69 14.55 -28.77
CA ALA A 18 -9.51 15.51 -29.48
C ALA A 18 -10.74 14.77 -30.03
N GLY A 19 -11.92 15.14 -29.53
CA GLY A 19 -13.16 15.01 -30.28
C GLY A 19 -13.84 13.65 -30.24
N ALA A 20 -15.13 13.68 -29.90
CA ALA A 20 -16.03 12.55 -29.91
C ALA A 20 -16.09 11.83 -31.27
N THR A 21 -16.07 10.50 -31.24
CA THR A 21 -17.06 9.61 -31.87
C THR A 21 -16.70 8.18 -31.50
N SER A 22 -17.67 7.43 -30.98
CA SER A 22 -17.54 6.00 -30.73
C SER A 22 -17.09 5.28 -32.01
N PRO A 23 -15.99 4.50 -32.01
CA PRO A 23 -15.70 3.65 -33.14
C PRO A 23 -16.72 2.52 -33.14
N THR A 24 -17.61 2.53 -34.13
CA THR A 24 -18.35 1.34 -34.54
C THR A 24 -17.31 0.29 -34.96
N PRO A 25 -17.37 -0.97 -34.47
CA PRO A 25 -16.38 -1.96 -34.83
C PRO A 25 -16.58 -2.37 -36.30
N GLN A 26 -15.62 -2.03 -37.17
CA GLN A 26 -15.50 -2.67 -38.48
C GLN A 26 -15.04 -4.12 -38.28
N PRO A 27 -15.75 -5.12 -38.81
CA PRO A 27 -15.28 -6.49 -38.79
C PRO A 27 -14.25 -6.67 -39.90
N GLY A 28 -12.97 -6.73 -39.53
CA GLY A 28 -11.92 -7.16 -40.45
C GLY A 28 -10.63 -6.38 -40.36
N ALA A 29 -9.88 -6.56 -39.26
CA ALA A 29 -8.43 -6.46 -39.27
C ALA A 29 -7.87 -7.14 -38.02
N GLY A 30 -7.26 -8.31 -38.20
CA GLY A 30 -6.44 -8.96 -37.16
C GLY A 30 -7.04 -10.20 -36.49
N THR A 31 -7.65 -11.12 -37.24
CA THR A 31 -7.97 -12.48 -36.72
C THR A 31 -6.70 -13.35 -36.74
N GLY A 32 -5.67 -12.91 -36.02
CA GLY A 32 -4.55 -13.77 -35.65
C GLY A 32 -4.87 -14.49 -34.34
N PRO A 33 -4.37 -15.72 -34.12
CA PRO A 33 -4.60 -16.46 -32.87
C PRO A 33 -4.17 -15.69 -31.62
N ASP A 34 -3.25 -14.72 -31.74
CA ASP A 34 -2.85 -13.80 -30.67
C ASP A 34 -3.95 -12.83 -30.23
N ALA A 35 -4.83 -12.37 -31.13
CA ALA A 35 -5.89 -11.42 -30.75
C ALA A 35 -6.94 -12.05 -29.81
N ALA A 36 -7.13 -13.37 -29.90
CA ALA A 36 -8.01 -14.12 -29.02
C ALA A 36 -7.40 -14.34 -27.61
N LEU A 37 -6.07 -14.27 -27.46
CA LEU A 37 -5.39 -14.39 -26.16
C LEU A 37 -5.54 -13.12 -25.30
N TRP A 38 -5.91 -11.99 -25.91
CA TRP A 38 -6.04 -10.68 -25.28
C TRP A 38 -7.51 -10.23 -25.19
N ASP A 39 -8.45 -11.12 -25.53
CA ASP A 39 -9.88 -10.87 -25.34
C ASP A 39 -10.23 -11.08 -23.86
N ASP A 40 -9.94 -10.09 -23.02
CA ASP A 40 -10.27 -10.07 -21.59
C ASP A 40 -11.78 -10.27 -21.31
N ARG A 41 -12.65 -10.17 -22.32
CA ARG A 41 -14.08 -10.48 -22.20
C ARG A 41 -14.41 -11.97 -22.25
N ALA A 42 -13.48 -12.82 -22.67
CA ALA A 42 -13.66 -14.27 -22.77
C ALA A 42 -13.26 -15.02 -21.48
N LEU A 43 -12.58 -14.35 -20.54
CA LEU A 43 -12.14 -14.96 -19.30
C LEU A 43 -13.13 -14.66 -18.15
N PRO A 44 -13.52 -15.66 -17.36
CA PRO A 44 -14.32 -15.40 -16.16
C PRO A 44 -13.51 -14.46 -15.26
N LEU A 45 -14.11 -13.32 -14.89
CA LEU A 45 -13.53 -12.32 -13.97
C LEU A 45 -13.52 -12.88 -12.54
N LEU A 46 -12.74 -13.93 -12.32
CA LEU A 46 -12.39 -14.41 -11.00
C LEU A 46 -11.38 -13.42 -10.41
N PRO A 47 -11.52 -13.02 -9.14
CA PRO A 47 -10.53 -12.16 -8.53
C PRO A 47 -9.15 -12.85 -8.56
N LEU A 48 -8.16 -12.14 -9.11
CA LEU A 48 -6.77 -12.59 -9.20
C LEU A 48 -6.12 -12.80 -7.83
N GLN A 49 -6.74 -12.26 -6.79
CA GLN A 49 -6.30 -12.39 -5.41
C GLN A 49 -7.43 -13.01 -4.60
N PRO A 50 -7.13 -14.00 -3.74
CA PRO A 50 -8.09 -14.47 -2.76
C PRO A 50 -8.70 -13.31 -1.95
N PRO A 51 -9.98 -13.42 -1.54
CA PRO A 51 -10.56 -12.42 -0.66
C PRO A 51 -9.74 -12.29 0.63
N ARG A 52 -9.47 -11.05 1.04
CA ARG A 52 -8.72 -10.82 2.27
C ARG A 52 -9.47 -11.36 3.48
N THR A 53 -8.75 -12.02 4.36
CA THR A 53 -9.32 -12.53 5.61
C THR A 53 -9.53 -11.40 6.61
N GLY A 54 -10.47 -11.56 7.55
CA GLY A 54 -10.66 -10.58 8.63
C GLY A 54 -9.37 -10.36 9.44
N ARG A 55 -8.56 -11.41 9.58
CA ARG A 55 -7.24 -11.37 10.22
C ARG A 55 -6.27 -10.46 9.49
N GLU A 56 -6.16 -10.59 8.16
CA GLU A 56 -5.32 -9.72 7.33
C GLU A 56 -5.75 -8.25 7.40
N ILE A 57 -7.06 -8.01 7.40
CA ILE A 57 -7.61 -6.65 7.53
C ILE A 57 -7.24 -6.07 8.90
N LEU A 58 -7.37 -6.85 9.97
CA LEU A 58 -7.03 -6.43 11.33
C LEU A 58 -5.52 -6.15 11.47
N THR A 59 -4.66 -7.04 10.97
CA THR A 59 -3.21 -6.83 10.94
C THR A 59 -2.86 -5.53 10.22
N ALA A 60 -3.37 -5.32 9.01
CA ALA A 60 -3.11 -4.10 8.25
C ALA A 60 -3.58 -2.84 8.98
N HIS A 61 -4.73 -2.90 9.63
CA HIS A 61 -5.28 -1.78 10.39
C HIS A 61 -4.43 -1.44 11.63
N ILE A 62 -4.04 -2.44 12.41
CA ILE A 62 -3.17 -2.25 13.59
C ILE A 62 -1.81 -1.71 13.16
N THR A 63 -1.19 -2.29 12.13
CA THR A 63 0.08 -1.79 11.57
C THR A 63 -0.05 -0.32 11.16
N ALA A 64 -1.11 0.04 10.44
CA ALA A 64 -1.33 1.44 10.05
C ALA A 64 -1.47 2.37 11.27
N MET A 65 -2.27 2.01 12.28
CA MET A 65 -2.42 2.81 13.50
C MET A 65 -1.10 3.00 14.26
N VAL A 66 -0.31 1.93 14.41
CA VAL A 66 0.99 1.99 15.08
C VAL A 66 1.97 2.84 14.30
N CYS A 67 2.02 2.71 12.97
CA CYS A 67 2.85 3.57 12.12
C CYS A 67 2.48 5.05 12.25
N CYS A 68 1.19 5.39 12.24
CA CYS A 68 0.74 6.76 12.47
C CYS A 68 1.18 7.26 13.85
N ALA A 69 0.94 6.48 14.91
CA ALA A 69 1.35 6.85 16.26
C ALA A 69 2.87 7.04 16.37
N ALA A 70 3.66 6.20 15.69
CA ALA A 70 5.11 6.30 15.67
C ALA A 70 5.59 7.63 15.05
N MET A 71 5.00 8.02 13.92
CA MET A 71 5.29 9.30 13.27
C MET A 71 4.87 10.48 14.17
N ASP A 72 3.69 10.41 14.79
CA ASP A 72 3.10 11.52 15.55
C ASP A 72 3.73 11.75 16.94
N THR A 73 4.33 10.70 17.52
CA THR A 73 4.74 10.71 18.93
C THR A 73 6.21 10.40 19.16
N ALA A 74 6.84 9.64 18.26
CA ALA A 74 8.21 9.19 18.39
C ALA A 74 9.11 9.70 17.25
N GLY A 75 8.59 10.55 16.36
CA GLY A 75 9.38 11.14 15.27
C GLY A 75 9.85 10.13 14.22
N ALA A 76 9.17 8.98 14.12
CA ALA A 76 9.47 8.01 13.07
C ALA A 76 9.26 8.63 11.69
N ALA A 77 10.10 8.24 10.73
CA ALA A 77 9.96 8.62 9.33
C ALA A 77 9.57 7.41 8.48
N PRO A 78 8.71 7.59 7.45
CA PRO A 78 8.43 6.53 6.49
C PRO A 78 9.68 6.27 5.63
N GLY A 79 9.99 4.99 5.43
CA GLY A 79 11.07 4.49 4.58
C GLY A 79 10.56 3.41 3.62
N LEU A 80 11.42 3.04 2.67
CA LEU A 80 11.18 1.95 1.74
C LEU A 80 12.46 1.11 1.65
N ASP A 81 12.36 -0.14 2.07
CA ASP A 81 13.35 -1.17 1.85
C ASP A 81 12.98 -1.93 0.56
N TRP A 82 13.95 -2.20 -0.31
CA TRP A 82 13.66 -2.87 -1.58
C TRP A 82 13.39 -4.37 -1.39
N LEU A 83 13.91 -4.97 -0.32
CA LEU A 83 13.73 -6.38 0.00
C LEU A 83 12.47 -6.59 0.84
N ASP A 84 12.27 -5.71 1.83
CA ASP A 84 11.20 -5.87 2.81
C ASP A 84 9.99 -4.94 2.60
N GLY A 85 10.11 -3.97 1.69
CA GLY A 85 9.06 -3.00 1.42
C GLY A 85 9.00 -1.85 2.44
N PRO A 86 7.80 -1.30 2.72
CA PRO A 86 7.64 -0.15 3.60
C PRO A 86 8.27 -0.38 4.99
N SER A 87 9.02 0.60 5.48
CA SER A 87 9.69 0.52 6.78
C SER A 87 9.51 1.81 7.61
N LEU A 88 9.66 1.69 8.93
CA LEU A 88 9.77 2.84 9.82
C LEU A 88 11.23 3.07 10.19
N LEU A 89 11.64 4.33 10.08
CA LEU A 89 12.97 4.78 10.46
C LEU A 89 12.88 5.59 11.75
N PHE A 90 13.67 5.22 12.75
CA PHE A 90 13.90 5.99 13.97
C PHE A 90 15.34 6.47 13.93
N ASP A 91 15.54 7.80 14.00
CA ASP A 91 16.87 8.42 13.85
C ASP A 91 17.64 7.99 12.58
N GLY A 92 16.90 7.72 11.49
CA GLY A 92 17.46 7.25 10.22
C GLY A 92 17.83 5.76 10.18
N ALA A 93 17.71 5.05 11.31
CA ALA A 93 17.89 3.61 11.39
C ALA A 93 16.56 2.88 11.30
N ARG A 94 16.55 1.71 10.66
CA ARG A 94 15.36 0.88 10.58
C ARG A 94 14.99 0.33 11.95
N SER A 95 13.71 0.42 12.29
CA SER A 95 13.18 -0.20 13.49
C SER A 95 13.29 -1.72 13.46
N ALA A 96 13.42 -2.35 14.63
CA ALA A 96 13.20 -3.79 14.75
C ALA A 96 11.78 -4.16 14.26
N ASP A 97 11.63 -5.35 13.69
CA ASP A 97 10.41 -5.72 12.96
C ASP A 97 9.15 -5.65 13.83
N LEU A 98 8.18 -4.84 13.39
CA LEU A 98 6.87 -4.67 14.01
C LEU A 98 5.97 -5.90 13.77
N ALA A 99 6.19 -6.62 12.66
CA ALA A 99 5.30 -7.68 12.23
C ALA A 99 5.12 -8.81 13.27
N PRO A 100 6.16 -9.33 13.95
CA PRO A 100 6.00 -10.35 14.98
C PRO A 100 5.13 -9.90 16.16
N SER A 101 5.25 -8.65 16.59
CA SER A 101 4.47 -8.09 17.70
C SER A 101 2.99 -7.92 17.34
N VAL A 102 2.70 -7.48 16.11
CA VAL A 102 1.31 -7.39 15.61
C VAL A 102 0.72 -8.78 15.40
N LEU A 103 1.51 -9.72 14.88
CA LEU A 103 1.06 -11.09 14.67
C LEU A 103 0.67 -11.74 16.00
N SER A 104 1.49 -11.59 17.05
CA SER A 104 1.15 -12.10 18.38
C SER A 104 -0.20 -11.55 18.87
N LEU A 105 -0.43 -10.24 18.75
CA LEU A 105 -1.70 -9.63 19.15
C LEU A 105 -2.88 -10.20 18.35
N VAL A 106 -2.73 -10.36 17.04
CA VAL A 106 -3.81 -10.79 16.17
C VAL A 106 -4.12 -12.28 16.32
N GLU A 107 -3.11 -13.11 16.57
CA GLU A 107 -3.27 -14.58 16.64
C GLU A 107 -3.59 -15.07 18.05
N THR A 108 -2.99 -14.49 19.09
CA THR A 108 -3.19 -14.93 20.48
C THR A 108 -4.05 -13.98 21.30
N GLY A 109 -4.30 -12.77 20.80
CA GLY A 109 -4.97 -11.72 21.56
C GLY A 109 -4.07 -11.03 22.60
N ASP A 110 -2.80 -11.40 22.71
CA ASP A 110 -1.87 -10.83 23.70
C ASP A 110 -1.30 -9.48 23.22
N PRO A 111 -1.63 -8.35 23.88
CA PRO A 111 -1.08 -7.05 23.52
C PRO A 111 0.33 -6.80 24.10
N GLY A 112 0.84 -7.67 24.97
CA GLY A 112 2.09 -7.49 25.71
C GLY A 112 3.29 -7.18 24.83
N PRO A 113 3.62 -8.02 23.82
CA PRO A 113 4.77 -7.80 22.93
C PRO A 113 4.69 -6.47 22.18
N LEU A 114 3.51 -6.13 21.65
CA LEU A 114 3.30 -4.87 20.93
C LEU A 114 3.46 -3.66 21.85
N ARG A 115 2.87 -3.70 23.05
CA ARG A 115 3.01 -2.61 24.04
C ARG A 115 4.45 -2.42 24.48
N ALA A 116 5.18 -3.51 24.71
CA ALA A 116 6.59 -3.47 25.08
C ALA A 116 7.44 -2.82 23.97
N TRP A 117 7.27 -3.28 22.72
CA TRP A 117 7.95 -2.70 21.56
C TRP A 117 7.64 -1.20 21.39
N MET A 118 6.37 -0.81 21.53
CA MET A 118 5.98 0.60 21.43
C MET A 118 6.60 1.45 22.54
N THR A 119 6.65 0.92 23.77
CA THR A 119 7.22 1.63 24.92
C THR A 119 8.72 1.83 24.76
N ASP A 120 9.45 0.82 24.27
CA ASP A 120 10.89 0.88 24.01
C ASP A 120 11.25 1.99 23.01
N LEU A 121 10.42 2.15 21.97
CA LEU A 121 10.57 3.18 20.95
C LEU A 121 9.92 4.53 21.32
N GLY A 122 9.36 4.66 22.53
CA GLY A 122 8.70 5.88 23.00
C GLY A 122 7.40 6.23 22.27
N ILE A 123 6.81 5.28 21.55
CA ILE A 123 5.55 5.46 20.80
C ILE A 123 4.39 5.49 21.81
N ARG A 124 3.60 6.56 21.78
CA ARG A 124 2.44 6.72 22.65
C ARG A 124 1.16 6.71 21.82
N PRO A 125 0.39 5.61 21.78
CA PRO A 125 -0.87 5.59 21.06
C PRO A 125 -1.93 6.51 21.70
N GLU A 126 -1.73 6.89 22.96
CA GLU A 126 -2.59 7.76 23.76
C GLU A 126 -1.91 9.13 23.93
N LYS A 127 -1.77 9.90 22.84
CA LYS A 127 -1.38 11.31 22.97
C LYS A 127 -2.61 12.11 23.44
N PRO A 128 -2.60 12.76 24.62
CA PRO A 128 -3.67 13.67 24.97
C PRO A 128 -3.63 14.85 24.00
N VAL A 129 -4.72 15.06 23.26
CA VAL A 129 -4.91 16.23 22.41
C VAL A 129 -4.85 17.47 23.33
N ARG A 130 -3.77 18.24 23.24
CA ARG A 130 -3.76 19.58 23.84
C ARG A 130 -4.47 20.52 22.88
N LEU A 131 -5.74 20.77 23.15
CA LEU A 131 -6.50 21.85 22.51
C LEU A 131 -5.86 23.17 22.94
N VAL A 132 -5.35 23.93 21.98
CA VAL A 132 -4.87 25.31 22.14
C VAL A 132 -5.96 26.30 21.77
#